data_AF-A0AAV2MY98-F1
#
_entry.id   AF-A0AAV2MY98-F1
#
_cell.length_a   1.000
_cell.length_b   1.000
_cell.length_c   1.000
_cell.angle_alpha   90.00
_cell.angle_beta   90.00
_cell.angle_gamma   90.00
#
_symmetry.space_group_name_H-M   'P 1'
#
loop_
_entity.id
_entity.type
_entity.pdbx_description
1 polymer ?
#
loop_
_entity_poly.entity_id
_entity_poly.type
_entity_poly.pdbx_seq_one_letter_code
_entity_poly.pdbx_strand_id
1 'polypeptide(L)'
;MDANQFAQLLASFNQCQQNLVTQLTQKFQQHQGESTGSNAALSNIPTFENFDQKKEKIKCYLERFENYLAMKNVTEEKKKAQLLCVSIGSVHYNSLSALLGPGKPVKYLTYKQLKEYLQEMLLPHRSEIVSQHYFLSTYQKESQTIPEFVAALQSDPTECKFNVTCECMKVVSAADLFLRAQYIRGLKDNWIREQLLQVNVNQFSEILNKAIALEASRLETQALSK
;
A
#
# COMPACT_ATOMS: atom_id res chain seq x y z
N MET A 1 15.47 70.33 1.24
CA MET A 1 14.14 69.68 1.23
C MET A 1 13.46 70.09 2.51
N ASP A 2 12.30 70.73 2.42
CA ASP A 2 11.53 71.12 3.60
C ASP A 2 10.79 69.91 4.19
N ALA A 3 10.52 69.92 5.50
CA ALA A 3 9.89 68.81 6.22
C ALA A 3 8.56 68.36 5.57
N ASN A 4 7.82 69.31 4.98
CA ASN A 4 6.57 69.05 4.26
C ASN A 4 6.79 68.28 2.95
N GLN A 5 7.88 68.52 2.23
CA GLN A 5 8.20 67.78 0.99
C GLN A 5 8.61 66.33 1.29
N PHE A 6 9.34 66.11 2.40
CA PHE A 6 9.71 64.75 2.82
C PHE A 6 8.51 63.95 3.32
N ALA A 7 7.58 64.58 4.05
CA ALA A 7 6.33 63.96 4.47
C ALA A 7 5.45 63.56 3.26
N GLN A 8 5.41 64.39 2.22
CA GLN A 8 4.66 64.11 0.99
C GLN A 8 5.28 62.96 0.18
N LEU A 9 6.61 62.83 0.19
CA LEU A 9 7.32 61.70 -0.42
C LEU A 9 7.08 60.39 0.33
N LEU A 10 7.07 60.41 1.67
CA LEU A 10 6.75 59.23 2.48
C LEU A 10 5.30 58.79 2.29
N ALA A 11 4.37 59.74 2.16
CA ALA A 11 2.97 59.45 1.89
C ALA A 11 2.78 58.79 0.51
N SER A 12 3.44 59.31 -0.54
CA SER A 12 3.36 58.73 -1.88
C SER A 12 4.02 57.35 -1.95
N PHE A 13 5.12 57.13 -1.22
CA PHE A 13 5.76 55.82 -1.12
C PHE A 13 4.86 54.79 -0.43
N ASN A 14 4.25 55.14 0.70
CA ASN A 14 3.30 54.25 1.40
C ASN A 14 2.08 53.92 0.54
N GLN A 15 1.55 54.90 -0.19
CA GLN A 15 0.44 54.69 -1.11
C GLN A 15 0.83 53.75 -2.27
N CYS A 16 2.04 53.87 -2.79
CA CYS A 16 2.56 52.96 -3.81
C CYS A 16 2.69 51.52 -3.28
N GLN A 17 3.20 51.34 -2.06
CA GLN A 17 3.29 50.03 -1.41
C GLN A 17 1.89 49.40 -1.21
N GLN A 18 0.92 50.18 -0.73
CA GLN A 18 -0.45 49.69 -0.56
C GLN A 18 -1.10 49.29 -1.89
N ASN A 19 -0.85 50.04 -2.97
CA ASN A 19 -1.35 49.70 -4.29
C ASN A 19 -0.72 48.41 -4.83
N LEU A 20 0.59 48.20 -4.63
CA LEU A 20 1.26 46.96 -5.00
C LEU A 20 0.72 45.75 -4.24
N VAL A 21 0.52 45.88 -2.93
CA VAL A 21 -0.08 44.81 -2.10
C VAL A 21 -1.51 44.50 -2.55
N THR A 22 -2.29 45.53 -2.88
CA THR A 22 -3.68 45.36 -3.36
C THR A 22 -3.71 44.65 -4.71
N GLN A 23 -2.82 45.01 -5.64
CA GLN A 23 -2.70 44.36 -6.94
C GLN A 23 -2.24 42.90 -6.82
N LEU A 24 -1.29 42.61 -5.94
CA LEU A 24 -0.85 41.23 -5.67
C LEU A 24 -1.99 40.41 -5.06
N THR A 25 -2.76 40.98 -4.13
CA THR A 25 -3.91 40.33 -3.51
C THR A 25 -5.02 40.05 -4.53
N GLN A 26 -5.32 41.01 -5.41
CA GLN A 26 -6.28 40.83 -6.50
C GLN A 26 -5.85 39.76 -7.51
N LYS A 27 -4.57 39.73 -7.88
CA LYS A 27 -4.03 38.66 -8.75
C LYS A 27 -4.11 37.28 -8.09
N PHE A 28 -3.88 37.20 -6.78
CA PHE A 28 -4.03 35.95 -6.01
C PHE A 28 -5.49 35.48 -5.97
N GLN A 29 -6.45 36.40 -5.83
CA GLN A 29 -7.88 36.11 -5.81
C GLN A 29 -8.44 35.74 -7.20
N GLN A 30 -7.96 36.39 -8.28
CA GLN A 30 -8.35 36.04 -9.65
C GLN A 30 -7.96 34.62 -10.03
N HIS A 31 -6.80 34.11 -9.55
CA HIS A 31 -6.41 32.72 -9.76
C HIS A 31 -7.21 31.70 -8.93
N GLN A 32 -8.03 32.14 -7.97
CA GLN A 32 -8.94 31.27 -7.19
C GLN A 32 -10.41 31.32 -7.67
N GLY A 33 -10.73 32.19 -8.64
CA GLY A 33 -12.12 32.49 -9.05
C GLY A 33 -12.73 31.63 -10.15
N GLU A 34 -11.98 30.78 -10.84
CA GLU A 34 -12.49 29.97 -11.97
C GLU A 34 -12.58 28.45 -11.68
N SER A 35 -12.87 28.07 -10.43
CA SER A 35 -13.38 26.72 -10.16
C SER A 35 -14.71 26.79 -9.42
N THR A 36 -15.78 26.69 -10.18
CA THR A 36 -17.12 26.36 -9.69
C THR A 36 -17.03 25.14 -8.77
N GLY A 37 -17.53 25.32 -7.53
CA GLY A 37 -17.89 24.33 -6.51
C GLY A 37 -17.13 23.00 -6.45
N SER A 38 -16.44 22.78 -5.32
CA SER A 38 -15.95 21.48 -4.75
C SER A 38 -14.44 21.18 -4.75
N ASN A 39 -13.51 22.15 -4.85
CA ASN A 39 -12.07 21.83 -4.90
C ASN A 39 -11.16 22.40 -3.80
N ALA A 40 -11.68 23.10 -2.78
CA ALA A 40 -10.82 23.64 -1.72
C ALA A 40 -10.15 22.55 -0.84
N ALA A 41 -10.69 21.33 -0.80
CA ALA A 41 -10.13 20.22 -0.02
C ALA A 41 -9.12 19.35 -0.79
N LEU A 42 -9.03 19.48 -2.14
CA LEU A 42 -8.15 18.63 -2.97
C LEU A 42 -6.73 19.20 -3.14
N SER A 43 -6.50 20.47 -2.78
CA SER A 43 -5.23 21.16 -2.99
C SER A 43 -4.07 20.61 -2.16
N ASN A 44 -4.34 19.73 -1.18
CA ASN A 44 -3.33 19.18 -0.27
C ASN A 44 -3.12 17.65 -0.41
N ILE A 45 -3.68 16.99 -1.43
CA ILE A 45 -3.43 15.55 -1.60
C ILE A 45 -2.01 15.36 -2.17
N PRO A 46 -1.08 14.74 -1.41
CA PRO A 46 0.30 14.56 -1.84
C PRO A 46 0.38 13.73 -3.13
N THR A 47 1.47 13.90 -3.89
CA THR A 47 1.73 13.10 -5.08
C THR A 47 1.80 11.62 -4.70
N PHE A 48 1.14 10.77 -5.48
CA PHE A 48 1.12 9.34 -5.25
C PHE A 48 2.50 8.72 -5.48
N GLU A 49 3.00 8.00 -4.47
CA GLU A 49 4.32 7.36 -4.52
C GLU A 49 4.38 6.25 -5.58
N ASN A 50 5.50 6.18 -6.29
CA ASN A 50 5.76 5.16 -7.29
C ASN A 50 5.81 3.75 -6.69
N PHE A 51 5.50 2.75 -7.53
CA PHE A 51 5.61 1.36 -7.13
C PHE A 51 7.06 0.96 -6.86
N ASP A 52 7.30 0.28 -5.75
CA ASP A 52 8.57 -0.33 -5.40
C ASP A 52 8.33 -1.79 -4.96
N GLN A 53 8.79 -2.72 -5.79
CA GLN A 53 8.63 -4.17 -5.56
C GLN A 53 9.30 -4.65 -4.26
N LYS A 54 10.26 -3.90 -3.70
CA LYS A 54 10.89 -4.23 -2.42
C LYS A 54 10.05 -3.79 -1.22
N LYS A 55 9.14 -2.83 -1.41
CA LYS A 55 8.34 -2.23 -0.34
C LYS A 55 6.91 -2.73 -0.30
N GLU A 56 6.30 -3.03 -1.45
CA GLU A 56 4.90 -3.44 -1.51
C GLU A 56 4.62 -4.45 -2.63
N LYS A 57 3.52 -5.20 -2.48
CA LYS A 57 3.00 -6.09 -3.53
C LYS A 57 2.19 -5.26 -4.55
N ILE A 58 2.22 -5.61 -5.83
CA ILE A 58 1.50 -4.86 -6.88
C ILE A 58 -0.01 -4.78 -6.63
N LYS A 59 -0.62 -5.80 -6.01
CA LYS A 59 -2.04 -5.77 -5.62
C LYS A 59 -2.32 -4.64 -4.60
N CYS A 60 -1.49 -4.54 -3.57
CA CYS A 60 -1.59 -3.49 -2.54
C CYS A 60 -1.35 -2.10 -3.14
N TYR A 61 -0.37 -1.97 -4.05
CA TYR A 61 -0.14 -0.72 -4.78
C TYR A 61 -1.37 -0.28 -5.58
N LEU A 62 -2.00 -1.21 -6.31
CA LEU A 62 -3.21 -0.92 -7.09
C LEU A 62 -4.38 -0.54 -6.19
N GLU A 63 -4.57 -1.20 -5.05
CA GLU A 63 -5.60 -0.82 -4.06
C GLU A 63 -5.35 0.59 -3.48
N ARG A 64 -4.11 0.88 -3.10
CA ARG A 64 -3.68 2.22 -2.64
C ARG A 64 -3.93 3.28 -3.73
N PHE A 65 -3.70 2.92 -4.99
CA PHE A 65 -3.95 3.79 -6.14
C PHE A 65 -5.44 4.04 -6.37
N GLU A 66 -6.30 3.04 -6.23
CA GLU A 66 -7.77 3.22 -6.30
C GLU A 66 -8.26 4.17 -5.19
N ASN A 67 -7.75 4.02 -3.97
CA ASN A 67 -8.07 4.93 -2.87
C ASN A 67 -7.64 6.37 -3.20
N TYR A 68 -6.47 6.55 -3.79
CA TYR A 68 -5.99 7.86 -4.25
C TYR A 68 -6.86 8.45 -5.36
N LEU A 69 -7.31 7.64 -6.32
CA LEU A 69 -8.26 8.07 -7.35
C LEU A 69 -9.60 8.52 -6.75
N ALA A 70 -10.11 7.77 -5.78
CA ALA A 70 -11.35 8.09 -5.07
C ALA A 70 -11.21 9.41 -4.30
N MET A 71 -10.10 9.61 -3.58
CA MET A 71 -9.82 10.88 -2.90
C MET A 71 -9.74 12.06 -3.87
N LYS A 72 -9.23 11.85 -5.09
CA LYS A 72 -9.16 12.88 -6.15
C LYS A 72 -10.42 13.01 -7.00
N ASN A 73 -11.50 12.27 -6.67
CA ASN A 73 -12.74 12.23 -7.45
C ASN A 73 -12.52 11.91 -8.95
N VAL A 74 -11.52 11.10 -9.28
CA VAL A 74 -11.22 10.71 -10.66
C VAL A 74 -12.10 9.55 -11.07
N THR A 75 -13.18 9.84 -11.80
CA THR A 75 -14.13 8.83 -12.30
C THR A 75 -13.88 8.42 -13.74
N GLU A 76 -13.30 9.32 -14.56
CA GLU A 76 -13.06 9.09 -15.98
C GLU A 76 -11.98 8.02 -16.23
N GLU A 77 -12.34 6.93 -16.92
CA GLU A 77 -11.48 5.76 -17.13
C GLU A 77 -10.16 6.10 -17.85
N LYS A 78 -10.21 7.03 -18.81
CA LYS A 78 -9.02 7.50 -19.53
C LYS A 78 -8.05 8.23 -18.59
N LYS A 79 -8.57 9.07 -17.69
CA LYS A 79 -7.74 9.76 -16.69
C LYS A 79 -7.15 8.77 -15.69
N LYS A 80 -7.90 7.75 -15.26
CA LYS A 80 -7.36 6.68 -14.40
C LYS A 80 -6.17 5.97 -15.06
N ALA A 81 -6.32 5.59 -16.33
CA ALA A 81 -5.26 4.94 -17.10
C ALA A 81 -3.99 5.81 -17.22
N GLN A 82 -4.17 7.09 -17.57
CA GLN A 82 -3.07 8.04 -17.69
C GLN A 82 -2.37 8.28 -16.35
N LEU A 83 -3.14 8.43 -15.27
CA LEU A 83 -2.59 8.65 -13.94
C LEU A 83 -1.83 7.42 -13.45
N LEU A 84 -2.32 6.20 -13.71
CA LEU A 84 -1.61 4.97 -13.39
C LEU A 84 -0.28 4.88 -14.15
N CYS A 85 -0.26 5.26 -15.43
CA CYS A 85 0.97 5.29 -16.23
C CYS A 85 2.03 6.24 -15.65
N VAL A 86 1.61 7.40 -15.14
CA VAL A 86 2.54 8.36 -14.51
C VAL A 86 2.98 7.86 -13.14
N SER A 87 2.05 7.31 -12.36
CA SER A 87 2.29 6.88 -10.99
C SER A 87 3.09 5.59 -10.87
N ILE A 88 3.06 4.67 -11.83
CA ILE A 88 3.79 3.38 -11.71
C ILE A 88 5.32 3.57 -11.71
N GLY A 89 5.81 4.72 -12.17
CA GLY A 89 7.23 5.03 -12.26
C GLY A 89 7.88 4.53 -13.56
N SER A 90 9.01 5.15 -13.91
CA SER A 90 9.69 4.96 -15.20
C SER A 90 10.17 3.52 -15.44
N VAL A 91 10.66 2.83 -14.41
CA VAL A 91 11.17 1.44 -14.53
C VAL A 91 10.07 0.50 -15.03
N HIS A 92 8.90 0.55 -14.39
CA HIS A 92 7.77 -0.32 -14.72
C HIS A 92 7.07 0.13 -16.00
N TYR A 93 6.99 1.44 -16.25
CA TYR A 93 6.47 1.96 -17.53
C TYR A 93 7.32 1.49 -18.72
N ASN A 94 8.65 1.59 -18.62
CA ASN A 94 9.57 1.15 -19.67
C ASN A 94 9.47 -0.37 -19.89
N SER A 95 9.39 -1.14 -18.81
CA SER A 95 9.22 -2.60 -18.88
C SER A 95 7.91 -2.98 -19.59
N LEU A 96 6.81 -2.29 -19.26
CA LEU A 96 5.52 -2.50 -19.91
C LEU A 96 5.57 -2.12 -21.40
N SER A 97 6.21 -1.00 -21.75
CA SER A 97 6.40 -0.61 -23.14
C SER A 97 7.24 -1.61 -23.93
N ALA A 98 8.27 -2.19 -23.30
CA ALA A 98 9.10 -3.23 -23.93
C ALA A 98 8.31 -4.53 -24.13
N LEU A 99 7.48 -4.93 -23.15
CA LEU A 99 6.64 -6.12 -23.22
C LEU A 99 5.60 -6.06 -24.35
N LEU A 100 4.99 -4.89 -24.57
CA LEU A 100 3.94 -4.70 -25.58
C LEU A 100 4.47 -4.49 -27.00
N GLY A 101 5.75 -4.11 -27.12
CA GLY A 101 6.40 -3.84 -28.39
C GLY A 101 5.94 -2.54 -29.08
N PRO A 102 6.54 -2.19 -30.23
CA PRO A 102 6.35 -0.89 -30.89
C PRO A 102 4.94 -0.68 -31.47
N GLY A 103 4.18 -1.75 -31.70
CA GLY A 103 2.84 -1.68 -32.30
C GLY A 103 1.73 -1.27 -31.33
N LYS A 104 2.00 -1.23 -30.01
CA LYS A 104 0.96 -0.97 -29.00
C LYS A 104 1.47 -0.01 -27.91
N PRO A 105 1.37 1.31 -28.14
CA PRO A 105 1.80 2.31 -27.16
C PRO A 105 0.99 2.24 -25.86
N VAL A 106 1.69 2.23 -24.72
CA VAL A 106 1.10 2.13 -23.37
C VAL A 106 0.00 3.17 -23.14
N LYS A 107 0.17 4.39 -23.69
CA LYS A 107 -0.78 5.51 -23.55
C LYS A 107 -2.20 5.25 -24.09
N TYR A 108 -2.38 4.22 -24.91
CA TYR A 108 -3.69 3.87 -25.49
C TYR A 108 -4.39 2.71 -24.77
N LEU A 109 -3.74 2.13 -23.76
CA LEU A 109 -4.34 1.05 -22.97
C LEU A 109 -5.44 1.58 -22.07
N THR A 110 -6.46 0.75 -21.87
CA THR A 110 -7.47 1.02 -20.84
C THR A 110 -6.91 0.78 -19.46
N TYR A 111 -7.54 1.38 -18.44
CA TYR A 111 -7.13 1.19 -17.05
C TYR A 111 -7.20 -0.30 -16.64
N LYS A 112 -8.24 -1.01 -17.07
CA LYS A 112 -8.34 -2.47 -16.90
C LYS A 112 -7.15 -3.22 -17.52
N GLN A 113 -6.82 -2.94 -18.79
CA GLN A 113 -5.68 -3.59 -19.47
C GLN A 113 -4.35 -3.30 -18.77
N LEU A 114 -4.15 -2.06 -18.29
CA LEU A 114 -2.94 -1.70 -17.53
C LEU A 114 -2.82 -2.52 -16.24
N LYS A 115 -3.92 -2.67 -15.48
CA LYS A 115 -3.91 -3.49 -14.26
C LYS A 115 -3.57 -4.94 -14.57
N GLU A 116 -4.15 -5.51 -15.62
CA GLU A 116 -3.89 -6.88 -16.06
C GLU A 116 -2.42 -7.07 -16.44
N TYR A 117 -1.88 -6.26 -17.35
CA TYR A 117 -0.49 -6.39 -17.78
C TYR A 117 0.52 -6.14 -16.64
N LEU A 118 0.26 -5.17 -15.77
CA LEU A 118 1.12 -4.92 -14.61
C LEU A 118 1.12 -6.10 -13.64
N GLN A 119 -0.05 -6.71 -13.40
CA GLN A 119 -0.15 -7.90 -12.57
C GLN A 119 0.57 -9.09 -13.22
N GLU A 120 0.34 -9.36 -14.51
CA GLU A 120 1.02 -10.45 -15.21
C GLU A 120 2.55 -10.29 -15.22
N MET A 121 3.04 -9.07 -15.44
CA MET A 121 4.47 -8.78 -15.48
C MET A 121 5.14 -8.87 -14.10
N LEU A 122 4.45 -8.43 -13.03
CA LEU A 122 5.03 -8.29 -11.69
C LEU A 122 4.66 -9.43 -10.72
N LEU A 123 3.67 -10.24 -11.08
CA LEU A 123 3.29 -11.48 -10.42
C LEU A 123 3.52 -12.64 -11.39
N PRO A 124 4.78 -13.06 -11.62
CA PRO A 124 5.02 -14.26 -12.40
C PRO A 124 4.25 -15.41 -11.74
N HIS A 125 3.39 -16.06 -12.52
CA HIS A 125 2.50 -17.10 -12.03
C HIS A 125 3.34 -18.24 -11.44
N ARG A 126 3.44 -18.30 -10.12
CA ARG A 126 4.07 -19.43 -9.42
C ARG A 126 3.18 -20.66 -9.57
N SER A 127 3.77 -21.81 -9.85
CA SER A 127 3.00 -23.04 -9.79
C SER A 127 2.52 -23.27 -8.37
N GLU A 128 1.36 -23.92 -8.24
CA GLU A 128 0.77 -24.23 -6.93
C GLU A 128 1.76 -24.95 -6.02
N ILE A 129 2.48 -25.93 -6.56
CA ILE A 129 3.51 -26.70 -5.84
C ILE A 129 4.63 -25.80 -5.32
N VAL A 130 5.09 -24.84 -6.13
CA VAL A 130 6.16 -23.91 -5.72
C VAL A 130 5.66 -22.98 -4.62
N SER A 131 4.42 -22.48 -4.73
CA SER A 131 3.81 -21.66 -3.67
C SER A 131 3.66 -22.44 -2.36
N GLN A 132 3.21 -23.69 -2.43
CA GLN A 132 3.13 -24.59 -1.28
C GLN A 132 4.51 -24.86 -0.68
N HIS A 133 5.55 -25.06 -1.50
CA HIS A 133 6.92 -25.23 -1.03
C HIS A 133 7.42 -24.01 -0.26
N TYR A 134 7.20 -22.80 -0.80
CA TYR A 134 7.58 -21.57 -0.10
C TYR A 134 6.84 -21.41 1.21
N PHE A 135 5.51 -21.64 1.22
CA PHE A 135 4.70 -21.61 2.43
C PHE A 135 5.25 -22.56 3.51
N LEU A 136 5.55 -23.82 3.13
CA LEU A 136 6.12 -24.82 4.04
C LEU A 136 7.59 -24.52 4.43
N SER A 137 8.24 -23.60 3.74
CA SER A 137 9.61 -23.15 4.03
C SER A 137 9.63 -21.83 4.83
N THR A 138 8.47 -21.28 5.19
CA THR A 138 8.37 -20.03 5.96
C THR A 138 8.56 -20.35 7.46
N TYR A 139 9.62 -19.80 8.04
CA TYR A 139 9.95 -19.89 9.46
C TYR A 139 10.09 -18.49 10.08
N GLN A 140 9.76 -18.37 11.35
CA GLN A 140 9.96 -17.14 12.11
C GLN A 140 11.46 -16.85 12.24
N LYS A 141 11.88 -15.66 11.82
CA LYS A 141 13.28 -15.23 11.95
C LYS A 141 13.60 -14.84 13.39
N GLU A 142 14.88 -14.87 13.76
CA GLU A 142 15.34 -14.55 15.14
C GLU A 142 14.88 -13.18 15.64
N SER A 143 14.87 -12.15 14.78
CA SER A 143 14.45 -10.80 15.14
C SER A 143 12.95 -10.53 14.92
N GLN A 144 12.18 -11.52 14.46
CA GLN A 144 10.80 -11.32 14.04
C GLN A 144 9.85 -11.66 15.19
N THR A 145 8.87 -10.78 15.42
CA THR A 145 7.78 -11.02 16.39
C THR A 145 6.76 -12.02 15.85
N ILE A 146 5.92 -12.59 16.73
CA ILE A 146 4.87 -13.52 16.30
C ILE A 146 3.89 -12.87 15.30
N PRO A 147 3.36 -11.65 15.51
CA PRO A 147 2.48 -11.00 14.55
C PRO A 147 3.12 -10.79 13.18
N GLU A 148 4.40 -10.39 13.13
CA GLU A 148 5.13 -10.22 11.87
C GLU A 148 5.33 -11.54 11.13
N PHE A 149 5.60 -12.63 11.86
CA PHE A 149 5.71 -13.97 11.29
C PHE A 149 4.38 -14.42 10.69
N VAL A 150 3.28 -14.20 11.40
CA VAL A 150 1.93 -14.56 10.93
C VAL A 150 1.55 -13.74 9.71
N ALA A 151 1.87 -12.44 9.68
CA ALA A 151 1.65 -11.60 8.51
C ALA A 151 2.40 -12.12 7.27
N ALA A 152 3.65 -12.58 7.44
CA ALA A 152 4.40 -13.21 6.36
C ALA A 152 3.74 -14.53 5.90
N LEU A 153 3.37 -15.39 6.85
CA LEU A 153 2.77 -16.70 6.60
C LEU A 153 1.39 -16.61 5.94
N GLN A 154 0.57 -15.62 6.29
CA GLN A 154 -0.75 -15.35 5.71
C GLN A 154 -0.68 -14.65 4.35
N SER A 155 0.50 -14.17 3.94
CA SER A 155 0.66 -13.47 2.67
C SER A 155 0.77 -14.42 1.46
N ASP A 156 1.04 -15.70 1.72
CA ASP A 156 1.29 -16.79 0.76
C ASP A 156 0.13 -17.78 0.47
N PRO A 157 -0.87 -18.04 1.36
CA PRO A 157 -1.84 -19.12 1.18
C PRO A 157 -2.77 -18.92 -0.02
N THR A 158 -3.01 -17.66 -0.43
CA THR A 158 -3.91 -17.36 -1.56
C THR A 158 -3.41 -17.96 -2.89
N GLU A 159 -2.09 -18.13 -3.04
CA GLU A 159 -1.47 -18.75 -4.21
C GLU A 159 -1.27 -20.27 -4.04
N CYS A 160 -1.38 -20.78 -2.82
CA CYS A 160 -1.16 -22.20 -2.50
C CYS A 160 -2.35 -23.10 -2.84
N LYS A 161 -3.54 -22.52 -3.07
CA LYS A 161 -4.79 -23.22 -3.41
C LYS A 161 -5.04 -24.46 -2.55
N PHE A 162 -4.95 -24.31 -1.23
CA PHE A 162 -5.24 -25.38 -0.26
C PHE A 162 -6.73 -25.76 -0.23
N ASN A 163 -7.25 -26.24 -1.34
CA ASN A 163 -8.63 -26.62 -1.56
C ASN A 163 -8.66 -28.12 -1.89
N VAL A 164 -9.56 -28.84 -1.23
CA VAL A 164 -9.77 -30.26 -1.45
C VAL A 164 -11.18 -30.44 -1.99
N THR A 165 -11.31 -31.15 -3.10
CA THR A 165 -12.63 -31.56 -3.62
C THR A 165 -13.03 -32.86 -2.92
N CYS A 166 -14.11 -32.84 -2.15
CA CYS A 166 -14.66 -34.06 -1.54
C CYS A 166 -15.24 -34.99 -2.63
N GLU A 167 -15.43 -36.26 -2.28
CA GLU A 167 -16.20 -37.23 -3.07
C GLU A 167 -17.61 -36.69 -3.44
N CYS A 168 -18.16 -35.84 -2.58
CA CYS A 168 -19.43 -35.15 -2.75
C CYS A 168 -19.41 -33.95 -3.73
N MET A 169 -18.32 -33.75 -4.49
CA MET A 169 -18.08 -32.64 -5.44
C MET A 169 -18.09 -31.22 -4.85
N LYS A 170 -18.05 -31.08 -3.53
CA LYS A 170 -17.86 -29.79 -2.85
C LYS A 170 -16.38 -29.49 -2.68
N VAL A 171 -16.00 -28.24 -2.96
CA VAL A 171 -14.66 -27.74 -2.69
C VAL A 171 -14.62 -27.21 -1.26
N VAL A 172 -13.72 -27.77 -0.44
CA VAL A 172 -13.52 -27.39 0.95
C VAL A 172 -12.11 -26.82 1.10
N SER A 173 -11.98 -25.67 1.76
CA SER A 173 -10.68 -25.09 2.06
C SER A 173 -10.03 -25.83 3.23
N ALA A 174 -8.84 -26.35 3.00
CA ALA A 174 -7.93 -26.89 4.02
C ALA A 174 -6.90 -25.83 4.48
N ALA A 175 -7.04 -24.57 4.06
CA ALA A 175 -6.06 -23.52 4.35
C ALA A 175 -5.82 -23.32 5.86
N ASP A 176 -6.87 -23.38 6.68
CA ASP A 176 -6.75 -23.23 8.14
C ASP A 176 -5.91 -24.35 8.77
N LEU A 177 -6.07 -25.59 8.29
CA LEU A 177 -5.28 -26.73 8.73
C LEU A 177 -3.79 -26.53 8.43
N PHE A 178 -3.46 -26.14 7.20
CA PHE A 178 -2.08 -25.88 6.80
C PHE A 178 -1.48 -24.66 7.51
N LEU A 179 -2.27 -23.59 7.70
CA LEU A 179 -1.87 -22.41 8.46
C LEU A 179 -1.50 -22.75 9.90
N ARG A 180 -2.36 -23.49 10.60
CA ARG A 180 -2.09 -23.96 11.98
C ARG A 180 -0.83 -24.80 12.04
N ALA A 181 -0.74 -25.82 11.17
CA ALA A 181 0.38 -26.75 11.18
C ALA A 181 1.71 -26.04 10.91
N GLN A 182 1.76 -25.20 9.86
CA GLN A 182 2.96 -24.47 9.49
C GLN A 182 3.31 -23.37 10.50
N TYR A 183 2.30 -22.71 11.09
CA TYR A 183 2.53 -21.74 12.15
C TYR A 183 3.21 -22.38 13.36
N ILE A 184 2.66 -23.46 13.91
CA ILE A 184 3.25 -24.17 15.06
C ILE A 184 4.66 -24.69 14.71
N ARG A 185 4.82 -25.29 13.54
CA ARG A 185 6.12 -25.80 13.04
C ARG A 185 7.15 -24.68 12.86
N GLY A 186 6.72 -23.51 12.39
CA GLY A 186 7.56 -22.41 11.98
C GLY A 186 7.92 -21.41 13.09
N LEU A 187 7.26 -21.46 14.24
CA LEU A 187 7.61 -20.63 15.42
C LEU A 187 9.07 -20.85 15.82
N LYS A 188 9.77 -19.80 16.27
CA LYS A 188 11.16 -19.94 16.74
C LYS A 188 11.25 -20.39 18.20
N ASP A 189 10.35 -19.91 19.06
CA ASP A 189 10.41 -20.15 20.49
C ASP A 189 9.84 -21.53 20.83
N ASN A 190 10.73 -22.45 21.20
CA ASN A 190 10.37 -23.84 21.52
C ASN A 190 9.41 -23.93 22.72
N TRP A 191 9.53 -23.02 23.70
CA TRP A 191 8.66 -23.02 24.87
C TRP A 191 7.25 -22.58 24.50
N ILE A 192 7.11 -21.52 23.70
CA ILE A 192 5.80 -21.12 23.17
C ILE A 192 5.21 -22.26 22.35
N ARG A 193 6.01 -22.90 21.48
CA ARG A 193 5.55 -24.05 20.69
C ARG A 193 5.03 -25.18 21.58
N GLU A 194 5.76 -25.55 22.64
CA GLU A 194 5.34 -26.56 23.61
C GLU A 194 3.99 -26.20 24.27
N GLN A 195 3.84 -24.94 24.71
CA GLN A 195 2.60 -24.45 25.31
C GLN A 195 1.41 -24.45 24.36
N LEU A 196 1.64 -24.32 23.05
CA LEU A 196 0.59 -24.41 22.04
C LEU A 196 0.21 -25.87 21.74
N LEU A 197 1.17 -26.80 21.76
CA LEU A 197 0.92 -28.23 21.52
C LEU A 197 0.06 -28.89 22.62
N GLN A 198 0.03 -28.31 23.81
CA GLN A 198 -0.81 -28.78 24.93
C GLN A 198 -2.28 -28.33 24.83
N VAL A 199 -2.63 -27.51 23.83
CA VAL A 199 -3.94 -26.87 23.74
C VAL A 199 -4.88 -27.66 22.84
N ASN A 200 -6.08 -27.97 23.35
CA ASN A 200 -7.15 -28.64 22.62
C ASN A 200 -8.00 -27.66 21.79
N VAL A 201 -7.36 -26.81 20.99
CA VAL A 201 -8.04 -25.78 20.20
C VAL A 201 -7.83 -26.00 18.70
N ASN A 202 -8.92 -25.85 17.95
CA ASN A 202 -8.99 -26.19 16.52
C ASN A 202 -9.03 -24.96 15.60
N GLN A 203 -9.15 -23.74 16.13
CA GLN A 203 -9.15 -22.51 15.32
C GLN A 203 -7.78 -21.82 15.32
N PHE A 204 -7.33 -21.34 14.16
CA PHE A 204 -6.07 -20.61 14.05
C PHE A 204 -6.02 -19.32 14.90
N SER A 205 -7.12 -18.55 14.91
CA SER A 205 -7.25 -17.29 15.66
C SER A 205 -7.00 -17.45 17.15
N GLU A 206 -7.55 -18.50 17.75
CA GLU A 206 -7.39 -18.80 19.18
C GLU A 206 -5.95 -19.20 19.52
N ILE A 207 -5.31 -20.02 18.66
CA ILE A 207 -3.89 -20.39 18.81
C ILE A 207 -3.00 -19.14 18.71
N LEU A 208 -3.29 -18.25 17.76
CA LEU A 208 -2.57 -17.00 17.58
C LEU A 208 -2.67 -16.09 18.81
N ASN A 209 -3.88 -15.88 19.32
CA ASN A 209 -4.12 -15.04 20.50
C ASN A 209 -3.35 -15.57 21.72
N LYS A 210 -3.36 -16.89 21.94
CA LYS A 210 -2.59 -17.50 23.02
C LYS A 210 -1.09 -17.27 22.83
N ALA A 211 -0.57 -17.45 21.61
CA ALA A 211 0.84 -17.28 21.32
C ALA A 211 1.32 -15.83 21.55
N ILE A 212 0.52 -14.84 21.15
CA ILE A 212 0.79 -13.41 21.39
C ILE A 212 0.83 -13.13 22.90
N ALA A 213 -0.13 -13.66 23.67
CA ALA A 213 -0.13 -13.51 25.13
C ALA A 213 1.11 -14.13 25.79
N LEU A 214 1.56 -15.30 25.30
CA LEU A 214 2.78 -15.96 25.77
C LEU A 214 4.05 -15.17 25.42
N GLU A 215 4.13 -14.60 24.22
CA GLU A 215 5.25 -13.74 23.81
C GLU A 215 5.33 -12.47 24.68
N ALA A 216 4.20 -11.80 24.90
CA ALA A 216 4.12 -10.63 25.77
C ALA A 216 4.57 -10.95 27.20
N SER A 217 4.07 -12.04 27.79
CA SER A 217 4.44 -12.46 29.15
C SER A 217 5.94 -12.73 29.30
N ARG A 218 6.59 -13.28 28.27
CA ARG A 218 8.05 -13.51 28.26
C ARG A 218 8.84 -12.21 28.19
N LEU A 219 8.42 -11.28 27.32
CA LEU A 219 9.06 -9.96 27.20
C LEU A 219 8.97 -9.20 28.53
N GLU A 220 7.80 -9.23 29.18
CA GLU A 220 7.59 -8.61 30.49
C GLU A 220 8.47 -9.27 31.57
N THR A 221 8.53 -10.60 31.62
CA THR A 221 9.37 -11.33 32.58
C THR A 221 10.87 -11.02 32.38
N GLN A 222 11.32 -10.89 31.13
CA GLN A 222 12.69 -10.48 30.81
C GLN A 222 12.98 -9.03 31.19
N ALA A 223 12.00 -8.13 31.12
CA ALA A 223 12.14 -6.75 31.55
C ALA A 223 12.22 -6.62 33.08
N LEU A 224 11.48 -7.46 33.82
CA LEU A 224 11.48 -7.49 35.28
C LEU A 224 12.73 -8.14 35.90
N SER A 225 13.50 -8.90 35.11
CA SER A 225 14.70 -9.61 35.56
C SER A 225 16.00 -8.84 35.31
N LYS A 226 15.91 -7.62 34.77
CA LYS A 226 17.02 -6.67 34.58
C LYS A 226 17.02 -5.61 35.67
#